data_AF-A0A813GXU6-F1
#
_entry.id   AF-A0A813GXU6-F1
#
_cell.length_a   1.000
_cell.length_b   1.000
_cell.length_c   1.000
_cell.angle_alpha   90.00
_cell.angle_beta   90.00
_cell.angle_gamma   90.00
#
_symmetry.space_group_name_H-M   'P 1'
#
loop_
_entity.id
_entity.type
_entity.pdbx_description
1 polymer ?
#
loop_
_entity_poly.entity_id
_entity_poly.type
_entity_poly.pdbx_seq_one_letter_code
_entity_poly.pdbx_strand_id
1 'polypeptide(L)'
;MLVRISKYYDSVSLVTGEIQMHRHSRKRKAVADDCHISYADVCFAVHATLDQETVPAEPESRGPGDTGESSGHALALGVVLPRMMQLIDVLSNEVDQHVDCLDLDWDPILPPDSKQGLPQPSDSPQQNVDGQPQGDSLLSWLLGGSDQIERLFAICTAAQEVLESQPVVPEVSVPAKVFGDLHGQLRDLLLFFCFYGCPGQESREWANVSYVFNGDWVDRGRHQLEVVVVLLALKLVFPARVWLTRGNHEDMEQNRKTSREGGLGFDKACAMHFGPRGPEVFQAFYKCFDWLPLAASIGGRALVLHGGLGDGSWTLDMLRSVQRPIVSAELVTALDGVVYNVIWSDPLQADPASPVDTFGVHTSARAKHKTTMKAFGRDVTQTFCARENLALIIRSHQFKRSGKGYEVMHDGLLMRVFSARNYMGRHQNDGGVLLLGWAEGTPDTLLVRPQVIERRFKRGPSAGAGQRDDLAEPYCPQEHLMREFQPCRPNPSLGCLTSLRSRKEKEEEVIGCGECKISDSSDAEAIRFFYCRVCSYYLCSPCALKSAHAVAAPMQRAAGSEDAEPSESSESSETPELCDLSEQGDDSVAMLQL
;
A
#
# COMPACT_ATOMS: atom_id res chain seq x y z
N MET A 1 -24.42 -12.76 -13.21
CA MET A 1 -25.48 -12.37 -12.26
C MET A 1 -25.33 -10.87 -12.01
N LEU A 2 -25.84 -10.06 -12.95
CA LEU A 2 -25.29 -8.74 -13.33
C LEU A 2 -25.67 -7.53 -12.43
N VAL A 3 -26.20 -7.75 -11.23
CA VAL A 3 -26.62 -6.63 -10.36
C VAL A 3 -26.38 -6.98 -8.89
N ARG A 4 -25.27 -6.46 -8.33
CA ARG A 4 -25.05 -6.04 -6.91
C ARG A 4 -23.55 -6.01 -6.58
N ILE A 5 -22.90 -4.86 -6.78
CA ILE A 5 -21.91 -4.18 -5.90
C ILE A 5 -21.60 -2.83 -6.55
N SER A 6 -22.60 -1.94 -6.55
CA SER A 6 -22.42 -0.51 -6.86
C SER A 6 -23.13 0.33 -5.80
N LYS A 7 -22.52 0.34 -4.62
CA LYS A 7 -22.69 1.29 -3.51
C LYS A 7 -21.35 1.37 -2.76
N TYR A 8 -21.12 2.47 -2.05
CA TYR A 8 -20.04 2.72 -1.07
C TYR A 8 -18.72 3.39 -1.49
N TYR A 9 -18.44 3.69 -2.78
CA TYR A 9 -17.16 4.35 -3.15
C TYR A 9 -17.33 5.44 -4.21
N ASP A 10 -16.48 6.47 -4.15
CA ASP A 10 -16.33 7.49 -5.19
C ASP A 10 -15.68 6.85 -6.43
N SER A 11 -16.29 7.02 -7.61
CA SER A 11 -15.75 6.57 -8.90
C SER A 11 -15.61 7.73 -9.89
N VAL A 12 -14.61 7.65 -10.76
CA VAL A 12 -14.31 8.64 -11.79
C VAL A 12 -14.55 8.03 -13.17
N SER A 13 -15.47 8.62 -13.93
CA SER A 13 -15.76 8.26 -15.33
C SER A 13 -15.14 9.29 -16.27
N LEU A 14 -14.36 8.85 -17.26
CA LEU A 14 -13.70 9.72 -18.25
C LEU A 14 -14.38 9.56 -19.63
N VAL A 15 -15.31 10.45 -19.97
CA VAL A 15 -16.02 10.43 -21.26
C VAL A 15 -15.47 11.52 -22.16
N THR A 16 -14.75 11.16 -23.22
CA THR A 16 -14.24 12.10 -24.26
C THR A 16 -13.45 13.32 -23.75
N GLY A 17 -12.87 13.26 -22.54
CA GLY A 17 -12.13 14.36 -21.92
C GLY A 17 -12.93 15.17 -20.89
N GLU A 18 -14.23 14.88 -20.71
CA GLU A 18 -15.05 15.37 -19.60
C GLU A 18 -15.11 14.34 -18.47
N ILE A 19 -15.18 14.82 -17.23
CA ILE A 19 -15.09 14.00 -16.02
C ILE A 19 -16.36 14.13 -15.21
N GLN A 20 -17.00 13.00 -14.91
CA GLN A 20 -18.08 12.95 -13.93
C GLN A 20 -17.63 12.18 -12.69
N MET A 21 -17.59 12.89 -11.56
CA MET A 21 -17.51 12.28 -10.23
C MET A 21 -18.91 11.97 -9.71
N HIS A 22 -19.25 10.68 -9.59
CA HIS A 22 -20.56 10.28 -9.09
C HIS A 22 -20.58 10.18 -7.55
N ARG A 23 -20.94 11.27 -6.86
CA ARG A 23 -21.31 11.24 -5.43
C ARG A 23 -22.72 10.69 -5.24
N HIS A 24 -22.86 9.43 -4.82
CA HIS A 24 -24.16 8.87 -4.41
C HIS A 24 -24.56 9.28 -2.98
N SER A 25 -25.80 9.76 -2.82
CA SER A 25 -26.27 10.32 -1.54
C SER A 25 -26.54 9.26 -0.46
N ARG A 26 -26.36 9.66 0.80
CA ARG A 26 -26.36 8.79 1.98
C ARG A 26 -27.72 8.09 2.21
N LYS A 27 -27.74 6.76 2.08
CA LYS A 27 -28.62 5.87 2.88
C LYS A 27 -27.84 4.64 3.36
N ARG A 28 -27.40 4.66 4.63
CA ARG A 28 -26.80 3.50 5.30
C ARG A 28 -27.86 2.40 5.44
N LYS A 29 -27.61 1.21 4.87
CA LYS A 29 -28.29 -0.05 5.25
C LYS A 29 -27.30 -1.19 5.03
N ALA A 30 -27.19 -2.11 5.99
CA ALA A 30 -26.19 -3.16 5.98
C ALA A 30 -26.36 -4.14 4.81
N VAL A 31 -25.25 -4.47 4.16
CA VAL A 31 -25.06 -5.67 3.32
C VAL A 31 -23.61 -6.13 3.56
N ALA A 32 -23.41 -6.91 4.61
CA ALA A 32 -22.13 -7.52 4.98
C ALA A 32 -22.32 -8.95 5.52
N ASP A 33 -23.45 -9.57 5.18
CA ASP A 33 -23.78 -10.96 5.47
C ASP A 33 -23.98 -11.68 4.11
N ASP A 34 -23.66 -12.98 4.07
CA ASP A 34 -23.76 -13.91 2.91
C ASP A 34 -22.66 -13.89 1.84
N CYS A 35 -21.38 -13.79 2.24
CA CYS A 35 -20.24 -14.34 1.47
C CYS A 35 -19.38 -15.29 2.33
N HIS A 36 -19.97 -16.41 2.78
CA HIS A 36 -19.21 -17.54 3.30
C HIS A 36 -18.74 -18.44 2.15
N ILE A 37 -17.56 -18.15 1.60
CA ILE A 37 -16.77 -19.13 0.84
C ILE A 37 -15.83 -19.80 1.85
N SER A 38 -15.78 -21.14 1.86
CA SER A 38 -14.90 -21.88 2.76
C SER A 38 -13.46 -21.85 2.22
N TYR A 39 -12.49 -21.64 3.11
CA TYR A 39 -11.05 -21.69 2.78
C TYR A 39 -10.64 -23.01 2.10
N ALA A 40 -11.32 -24.11 2.43
CA ALA A 40 -11.10 -25.43 1.80
C ALA A 40 -11.42 -25.47 0.29
N ASP A 41 -12.37 -24.66 -0.18
CA ASP A 41 -12.73 -24.56 -1.61
C ASP A 41 -11.72 -23.71 -2.39
N VAL A 42 -10.97 -22.84 -1.72
CA VAL A 42 -10.00 -21.90 -2.31
C VAL A 42 -8.67 -22.59 -2.61
N CYS A 43 -8.15 -23.41 -1.69
CA CYS A 43 -6.90 -24.15 -1.91
C CYS A 43 -6.98 -25.13 -3.10
N PHE A 44 -8.16 -25.68 -3.39
CA PHE A 44 -8.37 -26.57 -4.53
C PHE A 44 -8.34 -25.86 -5.88
N ALA A 45 -8.69 -24.57 -5.94
CA ALA A 45 -8.66 -23.80 -7.17
C ALA A 45 -7.22 -23.48 -7.61
N VAL A 46 -6.33 -23.12 -6.69
CA VAL A 46 -4.93 -22.76 -7.01
C VAL A 46 -4.18 -23.91 -7.70
N HIS A 47 -4.40 -25.16 -7.27
CA HIS A 47 -3.83 -26.32 -7.94
C HIS A 47 -4.46 -26.65 -9.29
N ALA A 48 -5.69 -26.20 -9.57
CA ALA A 48 -6.40 -26.50 -10.82
C ALA A 48 -6.19 -25.45 -11.92
N THR A 49 -5.96 -24.18 -11.58
CA THR A 49 -5.73 -23.11 -12.57
C THR A 49 -4.31 -23.14 -13.15
N LEU A 50 -3.32 -23.59 -12.37
CA LEU A 50 -1.93 -23.73 -12.82
C LEU A 50 -1.76 -24.77 -13.95
N ASP A 51 -2.69 -25.72 -14.09
CA ASP A 51 -2.71 -26.73 -15.14
C ASP A 51 -3.40 -26.27 -16.45
N GLN A 52 -3.97 -25.05 -16.52
CA GLN A 52 -4.86 -24.63 -17.63
C GLN A 52 -4.52 -23.31 -18.33
N GLU A 53 -3.48 -22.57 -17.92
CA GLU A 53 -3.02 -21.43 -18.72
C GLU A 53 -2.23 -21.91 -19.94
N THR A 54 -2.89 -21.92 -21.11
CA THR A 54 -2.26 -22.20 -22.40
C THR A 54 -1.20 -21.14 -22.71
N VAL A 55 0.06 -21.55 -22.61
CA VAL A 55 1.24 -20.78 -23.04
C VAL A 55 1.04 -20.27 -24.47
N PRO A 56 1.26 -18.96 -24.76
CA PRO A 56 1.26 -18.46 -26.13
C PRO A 56 2.34 -19.16 -26.95
N ALA A 57 2.04 -19.50 -28.21
CA ALA A 57 2.88 -20.36 -29.05
C ALA A 57 4.37 -19.94 -29.08
N GLU A 58 5.26 -20.92 -28.89
CA GLU A 58 6.71 -20.71 -28.90
C GLU A 58 7.23 -20.15 -30.24
N PRO A 59 8.30 -19.33 -30.23
CA PRO A 59 9.09 -19.11 -31.43
C PRO A 59 9.85 -20.38 -31.81
N GLU A 60 9.77 -20.78 -33.08
CA GLU A 60 10.19 -22.11 -33.54
C GLU A 60 11.68 -22.45 -33.29
N SER A 61 11.90 -23.64 -32.72
CA SER A 61 13.14 -24.44 -32.75
C SER A 61 14.39 -23.88 -32.06
N ARG A 62 14.52 -24.18 -30.75
CA ARG A 62 15.84 -24.42 -30.13
C ARG A 62 16.16 -25.91 -30.10
N GLY A 63 17.42 -26.27 -30.33
CA GLY A 63 17.87 -27.65 -30.48
C GLY A 63 17.89 -28.45 -29.17
N PRO A 64 18.01 -29.80 -29.24
CA PRO A 64 17.97 -30.66 -28.06
C PRO A 64 19.27 -30.55 -27.24
N GLY A 65 19.29 -29.62 -26.30
CA GLY A 65 20.40 -29.42 -25.37
C GLY A 65 20.12 -28.45 -24.22
N ASP A 66 18.95 -27.82 -24.16
CA ASP A 66 18.61 -26.77 -23.20
C ASP A 66 17.60 -27.30 -22.16
N THR A 67 18.11 -27.98 -21.13
CA THR A 67 17.30 -28.42 -19.97
C THR A 67 17.56 -27.50 -18.79
N GLY A 68 16.84 -26.37 -18.74
CA GLY A 68 16.93 -25.43 -17.63
C GLY A 68 15.97 -24.26 -17.78
N GLU A 69 14.79 -24.37 -17.19
CA GLU A 69 14.11 -23.17 -16.68
C GLU A 69 15.11 -22.42 -15.81
N SER A 70 15.28 -21.10 -16.02
CA SER A 70 16.29 -20.34 -15.29
C SER A 70 16.03 -20.49 -13.78
N SER A 71 17.08 -20.73 -13.01
CA SER A 71 16.94 -21.10 -11.58
C SER A 71 16.18 -20.06 -10.76
N GLY A 72 16.18 -18.79 -11.20
CA GLY A 72 15.35 -17.71 -10.67
C GLY A 72 13.85 -17.90 -10.88
N HIS A 73 13.40 -18.39 -12.04
CA HIS A 73 11.98 -18.65 -12.30
C HIS A 73 11.45 -19.80 -11.44
N ALA A 74 12.17 -20.92 -11.41
CA ALA A 74 11.82 -22.08 -10.56
C ALA A 74 11.81 -21.71 -9.06
N LEU A 75 12.72 -20.84 -8.62
CA LEU A 75 12.76 -20.29 -7.27
C LEU A 75 11.58 -19.35 -6.97
N ALA A 76 11.23 -18.47 -7.92
CA ALA A 76 10.09 -17.57 -7.80
C ALA A 76 8.77 -18.34 -7.64
N LEU A 77 8.52 -19.28 -8.55
CA LEU A 77 7.31 -20.11 -8.58
C LEU A 77 7.25 -21.11 -7.42
N GLY A 78 8.35 -21.82 -7.15
CA GLY A 78 8.39 -22.93 -6.20
C GLY A 78 8.66 -22.55 -4.75
N VAL A 79 9.07 -21.31 -4.47
CA VAL A 79 9.44 -20.87 -3.11
C VAL A 79 8.88 -19.49 -2.78
N VAL A 80 9.24 -18.45 -3.54
CA VAL A 80 8.95 -17.05 -3.16
C VAL A 80 7.45 -16.77 -3.17
N LEU A 81 6.73 -17.10 -4.24
CA LEU A 81 5.29 -16.85 -4.30
C LEU A 81 4.47 -17.70 -3.30
N PRO A 82 4.73 -19.01 -3.11
CA PRO A 82 4.09 -19.78 -2.03
C PRO A 82 4.31 -19.18 -0.64
N ARG A 83 5.49 -18.63 -0.36
CA ARG A 83 5.80 -17.97 0.93
C ARG A 83 5.20 -16.57 1.05
N MET A 84 5.14 -15.81 -0.04
CA MET A 84 4.36 -14.56 -0.12
C MET A 84 2.88 -14.83 0.20
N MET A 85 2.29 -15.91 -0.34
CA MET A 85 0.91 -16.28 -0.03
C MET A 85 0.70 -16.60 1.45
N GLN A 86 1.63 -17.32 2.06
CA GLN A 86 1.61 -17.58 3.51
C GLN A 86 1.74 -16.29 4.35
N LEU A 87 2.48 -15.28 3.89
CA LEU A 87 2.52 -13.97 4.55
C LEU A 87 1.20 -13.20 4.40
N ILE A 88 0.48 -13.35 3.28
CA ILE A 88 -0.88 -12.81 3.13
C ILE A 88 -1.83 -13.48 4.13
N ASP A 89 -1.72 -14.80 4.35
CA ASP A 89 -2.52 -15.49 5.38
C ASP A 89 -2.18 -15.01 6.80
N VAL A 90 -0.89 -14.84 7.15
CA VAL A 90 -0.48 -14.25 8.44
C VAL A 90 -1.08 -12.87 8.63
N LEU A 91 -0.97 -12.01 7.62
CA LEU A 91 -1.48 -10.65 7.63
C LEU A 91 -3.02 -10.58 7.69
N SER A 92 -3.71 -11.51 7.03
CA SER A 92 -5.18 -11.64 7.11
C SER A 92 -5.60 -11.95 8.55
N ASN A 93 -4.89 -12.85 9.23
CA ASN A 93 -5.10 -13.14 10.65
C ASN A 93 -4.79 -11.93 11.56
N GLU A 94 -3.71 -11.17 11.30
CA GLU A 94 -3.43 -9.90 12.01
C GLU A 94 -4.59 -8.90 11.86
N VAL A 95 -5.09 -8.73 10.63
CA VAL A 95 -6.19 -7.82 10.28
C VAL A 95 -7.49 -8.20 10.98
N ASP A 96 -7.82 -9.50 11.03
CA ASP A 96 -8.99 -10.03 11.75
C ASP A 96 -8.87 -9.88 13.27
N GLN A 97 -7.64 -9.94 13.80
CA GLN A 97 -7.31 -9.60 15.19
C GLN A 97 -7.24 -8.09 15.45
N HIS A 98 -7.53 -7.26 14.44
CA HIS A 98 -7.46 -5.80 14.46
C HIS A 98 -6.05 -5.22 14.75
N VAL A 99 -4.99 -5.99 14.51
CA VAL A 99 -3.60 -5.54 14.61
C VAL A 99 -3.24 -4.70 13.39
N ASP A 100 -2.96 -3.41 13.59
CA ASP A 100 -2.34 -2.55 12.58
C ASP A 100 -1.05 -1.94 13.12
N CYS A 101 0.05 -2.62 12.82
CA CYS A 101 1.39 -2.07 12.91
C CYS A 101 1.76 -1.40 11.59
N LEU A 102 2.47 -0.28 11.71
CA LEU A 102 3.14 0.36 10.59
C LEU A 102 4.29 -0.54 10.12
N ASP A 103 4.64 -0.51 8.84
CA ASP A 103 5.67 -1.39 8.29
C ASP A 103 7.03 -1.29 9.02
N LEU A 104 7.41 -0.09 9.49
CA LEU A 104 8.61 0.13 10.30
C LEU A 104 8.66 -0.72 11.59
N ASP A 105 7.49 -0.98 12.18
CA ASP A 105 7.30 -1.77 13.41
C ASP A 105 6.88 -3.22 13.11
N TRP A 106 6.70 -3.61 11.84
CA TRP A 106 6.20 -4.92 11.48
C TRP A 106 7.31 -5.96 11.50
N ASP A 107 7.03 -7.08 12.18
CA ASP A 107 7.89 -8.26 12.25
C ASP A 107 6.94 -9.47 12.35
N PRO A 108 6.59 -10.12 11.23
CA PRO A 108 5.57 -11.16 11.23
C PRO A 108 6.07 -12.45 11.88
N ILE A 109 5.19 -13.14 12.62
CA ILE A 109 5.48 -14.49 13.10
C ILE A 109 5.45 -15.44 11.88
N LEU A 110 6.63 -15.87 11.46
CA LEU A 110 6.81 -16.68 10.25
C LEU A 110 6.22 -18.09 10.42
N PRO A 111 5.43 -18.58 9.45
CA PRO A 111 4.94 -19.95 9.47
C PRO A 111 6.09 -20.97 9.49
N PRO A 112 5.92 -22.08 10.24
CA PRO A 112 6.93 -23.12 10.33
C PRO A 112 7.20 -23.72 8.95
N ASP A 113 8.47 -23.94 8.64
CA ASP A 113 8.87 -24.38 7.31
C ASP A 113 8.38 -25.81 7.05
N SER A 114 7.45 -25.98 6.10
CA SER A 114 6.70 -27.23 5.89
C SER A 114 7.56 -28.42 5.41
N LYS A 115 8.85 -28.18 5.15
CA LYS A 115 9.87 -29.19 4.86
C LYS A 115 10.65 -29.67 6.09
N GLN A 116 10.44 -29.10 7.27
CA GLN A 116 11.05 -29.57 8.53
C GLN A 116 10.04 -30.37 9.36
N GLY A 117 10.23 -31.69 9.39
CA GLY A 117 9.57 -32.54 10.39
C GLY A 117 10.15 -32.30 11.78
N LEU A 118 9.26 -32.13 12.77
CA LEU A 118 9.56 -32.11 14.22
C LEU A 118 10.27 -33.40 14.70
N PRO A 119 10.90 -33.46 15.90
CA PRO A 119 11.09 -32.45 16.97
C PRO A 119 12.61 -32.22 17.31
N GLN A 120 13.11 -31.60 18.39
CA GLN A 120 12.67 -31.02 19.69
C GLN A 120 13.48 -29.71 19.95
N PRO A 121 13.10 -28.81 20.90
CA PRO A 121 13.98 -27.74 21.39
C PRO A 121 15.14 -28.28 22.25
N SER A 122 16.32 -27.68 22.12
CA SER A 122 17.49 -27.96 22.98
C SER A 122 17.97 -26.69 23.67
N ASP A 123 17.82 -26.63 24.99
CA ASP A 123 18.28 -25.50 25.81
C ASP A 123 19.81 -25.37 25.81
N SER A 124 20.35 -24.36 25.10
CA SER A 124 21.64 -23.76 25.46
C SER A 124 21.81 -22.36 24.84
N PRO A 125 22.22 -21.34 25.62
CA PRO A 125 22.53 -20.02 25.09
C PRO A 125 23.93 -20.01 24.49
N GLN A 126 24.06 -20.30 23.19
CA GLN A 126 25.34 -20.17 22.49
C GLN A 126 25.62 -18.69 22.19
N GLN A 127 26.77 -18.21 22.68
CA GLN A 127 27.27 -16.86 22.39
C GLN A 127 27.88 -16.85 20.98
N ASN A 128 27.45 -15.89 20.16
CA ASN A 128 27.96 -15.74 18.78
C ASN A 128 29.44 -15.33 18.78
N VAL A 129 30.25 -16.15 18.13
CA VAL A 129 31.58 -15.80 17.62
C VAL A 129 31.59 -16.22 16.14
N ASP A 130 32.20 -15.38 15.30
CA ASP A 130 32.25 -15.45 13.83
C ASP A 130 30.94 -15.03 13.09
N GLY A 131 31.10 -14.06 12.18
CA GLY A 131 30.00 -13.33 11.54
C GLY A 131 29.35 -14.07 10.37
N GLN A 132 28.53 -15.08 10.65
CA GLN A 132 27.54 -15.59 9.70
C GLN A 132 26.19 -14.86 9.87
N PRO A 133 25.43 -14.60 8.79
CA PRO A 133 24.11 -14.00 8.88
C PRO A 133 23.12 -14.96 9.56
N GLN A 134 22.30 -14.43 10.48
CA GLN A 134 21.28 -15.20 11.20
C GLN A 134 20.29 -15.86 10.23
N GLY A 135 20.07 -17.17 10.41
CA GLY A 135 19.20 -17.97 9.54
C GLY A 135 17.72 -17.59 9.55
N ASP A 136 17.29 -16.77 10.52
CA ASP A 136 15.89 -16.58 10.91
C ASP A 136 15.26 -15.27 10.38
N SER A 137 15.94 -14.54 9.48
CA SER A 137 15.38 -13.30 8.90
C SER A 137 14.21 -13.55 7.94
N LEU A 138 13.29 -12.58 7.84
CA LEU A 138 12.16 -12.62 6.89
C LEU A 138 12.62 -12.88 5.45
N LEU A 139 13.71 -12.27 4.98
CA LEU A 139 14.30 -12.53 3.67
C LEU A 139 14.85 -13.96 3.52
N SER A 140 15.56 -14.48 4.53
CA SER A 140 16.04 -15.87 4.57
C SER A 140 14.89 -16.86 4.41
N TRP A 141 13.82 -16.62 5.14
CA TRP A 141 12.60 -17.41 5.05
C TRP A 141 11.92 -17.22 3.70
N LEU A 142 11.73 -16.01 3.19
CA LEU A 142 11.07 -15.76 1.89
C LEU A 142 11.79 -16.44 0.71
N LEU A 143 13.13 -16.48 0.75
CA LEU A 143 13.97 -17.16 -0.24
C LEU A 143 14.09 -18.68 0.00
N GLY A 144 13.69 -19.17 1.18
CA GLY A 144 13.66 -20.59 1.55
C GLY A 144 15.03 -21.22 1.80
N GLY A 145 15.97 -20.47 2.39
CA GLY A 145 17.28 -21.00 2.76
C GLY A 145 18.34 -19.94 3.06
N SER A 146 19.48 -20.40 3.58
CA SER A 146 20.63 -19.57 3.94
C SER A 146 21.48 -19.10 2.74
N ASP A 147 21.33 -19.74 1.58
CA ASP A 147 21.94 -19.39 0.27
C ASP A 147 21.28 -18.16 -0.39
N GLN A 148 20.96 -17.15 0.42
CA GLN A 148 20.19 -15.97 0.04
C GLN A 148 20.84 -15.19 -1.12
N ILE A 149 22.16 -15.02 -1.11
CA ILE A 149 22.86 -14.18 -2.10
C ILE A 149 22.80 -14.83 -3.49
N GLU A 150 23.06 -16.13 -3.55
CA GLU A 150 23.04 -16.93 -4.78
C GLU A 150 21.61 -17.02 -5.35
N ARG A 151 20.61 -17.13 -4.47
CA ARG A 151 19.18 -17.03 -4.81
C ARG A 151 18.79 -15.65 -5.36
N LEU A 152 19.24 -14.57 -4.73
CA LEU A 152 19.01 -13.20 -5.20
C LEU A 152 19.64 -12.95 -6.57
N PHE A 153 20.86 -13.44 -6.80
CA PHE A 153 21.51 -13.38 -8.11
C PHE A 153 20.69 -14.12 -9.17
N ALA A 154 20.21 -15.34 -8.87
CA ALA A 154 19.36 -16.09 -9.79
C ALA A 154 18.06 -15.36 -10.15
N ILE A 155 17.38 -14.73 -9.17
CA ILE A 155 16.18 -13.90 -9.41
C ILE A 155 16.53 -12.68 -10.25
N CYS A 156 17.61 -11.95 -9.92
CA CYS A 156 18.02 -10.75 -10.66
C CYS A 156 18.37 -11.06 -12.11
N THR A 157 19.13 -12.13 -12.39
CA THR A 157 19.49 -12.53 -13.75
C THR A 157 18.26 -12.90 -14.56
N ALA A 158 17.39 -13.79 -14.04
CA ALA A 158 16.18 -14.19 -14.74
C ALA A 158 15.22 -13.00 -14.97
N ALA A 159 15.10 -12.09 -13.99
CA ALA A 159 14.24 -10.92 -14.13
C ALA A 159 14.81 -9.91 -15.13
N GLN A 160 16.14 -9.76 -15.19
CA GLN A 160 16.82 -8.94 -16.19
C GLN A 160 16.50 -9.44 -17.61
N GLU A 161 16.62 -10.75 -17.87
CA GLU A 161 16.30 -11.38 -19.16
C GLU A 161 14.86 -11.06 -19.61
N VAL A 162 13.89 -11.18 -18.69
CA VAL A 162 12.50 -10.81 -18.96
C VAL A 162 12.36 -9.32 -19.24
N LEU A 163 12.95 -8.44 -18.42
CA LEU A 163 12.87 -6.98 -18.59
C LEU A 163 13.53 -6.49 -19.88
N GLU A 164 14.67 -7.05 -20.26
CA GLU A 164 15.39 -6.80 -21.51
C GLU A 164 14.50 -7.06 -22.73
N SER A 165 13.74 -8.16 -22.72
CA SER A 165 12.80 -8.51 -23.81
C SER A 165 11.57 -7.59 -23.96
N GLN A 166 11.25 -6.77 -22.95
CA GLN A 166 10.06 -5.90 -22.97
C GLN A 166 10.32 -4.60 -23.77
N PRO A 167 9.30 -3.91 -24.29
CA PRO A 167 9.48 -2.54 -24.77
C PRO A 167 9.71 -1.54 -23.61
N VAL A 168 10.23 -0.35 -23.91
CA VAL A 168 10.36 0.75 -22.93
C VAL A 168 9.00 1.25 -22.40
N VAL A 169 7.97 1.14 -23.24
CA VAL A 169 6.58 1.47 -22.93
C VAL A 169 5.71 0.27 -23.31
N PRO A 170 5.52 -0.72 -22.43
CA PRO A 170 4.57 -1.82 -22.65
C PRO A 170 3.13 -1.32 -22.78
N GLU A 171 2.40 -1.97 -23.69
CA GLU A 171 0.94 -1.88 -23.79
C GLU A 171 0.32 -2.91 -22.82
N VAL A 172 -0.54 -2.43 -21.93
CA VAL A 172 -1.12 -3.17 -20.81
C VAL A 172 -2.63 -3.28 -21.01
N SER A 173 -3.14 -4.52 -20.93
CA SER A 173 -4.57 -4.79 -21.07
C SER A 173 -5.33 -4.44 -19.79
N VAL A 174 -6.53 -3.87 -19.94
CA VAL A 174 -7.49 -3.71 -18.85
C VAL A 174 -8.35 -4.98 -18.68
N PRO A 175 -8.82 -5.33 -17.48
CA PRO A 175 -8.69 -4.58 -16.22
C PRO A 175 -7.25 -4.51 -15.71
N ALA A 176 -6.85 -3.38 -15.14
CA ALA A 176 -5.48 -3.14 -14.68
C ALA A 176 -5.47 -2.45 -13.32
N LYS A 177 -4.61 -2.89 -12.40
CA LYS A 177 -4.34 -2.22 -11.11
C LYS A 177 -3.01 -1.48 -11.21
N VAL A 178 -2.99 -0.18 -10.89
CA VAL A 178 -1.76 0.62 -10.79
C VAL A 178 -1.44 0.87 -9.32
N PHE A 179 -0.28 0.38 -8.90
CA PHE A 179 0.36 0.66 -7.62
C PHE A 179 1.34 1.81 -7.82
N GLY A 180 1.41 2.73 -6.86
CA GLY A 180 2.45 3.75 -6.79
C GLY A 180 3.57 3.35 -5.82
N ASP A 181 4.29 4.36 -5.33
CA ASP A 181 5.46 4.21 -4.46
C ASP A 181 5.16 3.29 -3.26
N LEU A 182 6.09 2.36 -3.00
CA LEU A 182 6.03 1.40 -1.88
C LEU A 182 7.14 1.64 -0.85
N HIS A 183 8.32 2.14 -1.27
CA HIS A 183 9.45 2.51 -0.40
C HIS A 183 9.74 1.51 0.72
N GLY A 184 9.90 0.23 0.36
CA GLY A 184 10.20 -0.86 1.30
C GLY A 184 9.08 -1.21 2.27
N GLN A 185 7.85 -0.73 2.07
CA GLN A 185 6.69 -1.05 2.93
C GLN A 185 5.99 -2.35 2.50
N LEU A 186 6.64 -3.50 2.77
CA LEU A 186 6.12 -4.83 2.41
C LEU A 186 4.73 -5.10 3.00
N ARG A 187 4.46 -4.69 4.24
CA ARG A 187 3.16 -4.93 4.88
C ARG A 187 2.03 -4.31 4.07
N ASP A 188 2.23 -3.11 3.54
CA ASP A 188 1.19 -2.42 2.76
C ASP A 188 0.97 -3.10 1.41
N LEU A 189 2.03 -3.53 0.71
CA LEU A 189 1.92 -4.34 -0.51
C LEU A 189 1.05 -5.58 -0.28
N LEU A 190 1.34 -6.32 0.80
CA LEU A 190 0.58 -7.52 1.18
C LEU A 190 -0.85 -7.20 1.65
N LEU A 191 -1.11 -6.02 2.24
CA LEU A 191 -2.46 -5.57 2.57
C LEU A 191 -3.29 -5.30 1.32
N PHE A 192 -2.74 -4.63 0.29
CA PHE A 192 -3.44 -4.45 -0.99
C PHE A 192 -3.75 -5.79 -1.67
N PHE A 193 -2.82 -6.74 -1.58
CA PHE A 193 -3.05 -8.12 -2.04
C PHE A 193 -4.15 -8.83 -1.24
N CYS A 194 -4.15 -8.73 0.10
CA CYS A 194 -5.18 -9.32 0.96
C CYS A 194 -6.58 -8.74 0.70
N PHE A 195 -6.70 -7.42 0.53
CA PHE A 195 -8.01 -6.75 0.43
C PHE A 195 -8.57 -6.67 -0.99
N TYR A 196 -7.71 -6.62 -2.01
CA TYR A 196 -8.14 -6.41 -3.40
C TYR A 196 -7.67 -7.50 -4.36
N GLY A 197 -6.91 -8.49 -3.88
CA GLY A 197 -6.39 -9.61 -4.66
C GLY A 197 -4.99 -9.35 -5.25
N CYS A 198 -4.18 -10.40 -5.27
CA CYS A 198 -2.86 -10.46 -5.91
C CYS A 198 -2.91 -11.17 -7.28
N PRO A 199 -1.83 -11.10 -8.09
CA PRO A 199 -1.70 -11.92 -9.29
C PRO A 199 -1.86 -13.42 -8.98
N GLY A 200 -2.75 -14.12 -9.70
CA GLY A 200 -3.01 -15.55 -9.53
C GLY A 200 -4.13 -15.93 -8.54
N GLN A 201 -4.69 -14.98 -7.77
CA GLN A 201 -5.85 -15.23 -6.87
C GLN A 201 -7.19 -14.73 -7.42
N GLU A 202 -7.33 -14.73 -8.73
CA GLU A 202 -8.50 -14.15 -9.40
C GLU A 202 -9.73 -15.07 -9.27
N SER A 203 -10.83 -14.53 -8.72
CA SER A 203 -12.12 -15.22 -8.81
C SER A 203 -12.66 -15.16 -10.25
N ARG A 204 -13.66 -15.97 -10.59
CA ARG A 204 -14.21 -16.06 -11.96
C ARG A 204 -14.74 -14.73 -12.54
N GLU A 205 -14.96 -13.71 -11.71
CA GLU A 205 -15.40 -12.37 -12.13
C GLU A 205 -14.23 -11.41 -12.41
N TRP A 206 -13.00 -11.79 -12.05
CA TRP A 206 -11.79 -10.96 -12.08
C TRP A 206 -10.60 -11.62 -12.80
N ALA A 207 -10.84 -12.64 -13.61
CA ALA A 207 -9.80 -13.31 -14.38
C ALA A 207 -9.12 -12.33 -15.37
N ASN A 208 -7.78 -12.38 -15.41
CA ASN A 208 -6.88 -11.58 -16.26
C ASN A 208 -6.75 -10.09 -15.87
N VAL A 209 -6.55 -9.77 -14.60
CA VAL A 209 -6.17 -8.43 -14.17
C VAL A 209 -4.67 -8.21 -14.36
N SER A 210 -4.29 -7.14 -15.06
CA SER A 210 -2.91 -6.66 -15.11
C SER A 210 -2.54 -5.91 -13.82
N TYR A 211 -1.29 -5.96 -13.41
CA TYR A 211 -0.75 -5.27 -12.24
C TYR A 211 0.45 -4.44 -12.67
N VAL A 212 0.39 -3.13 -12.52
CA VAL A 212 1.47 -2.17 -12.85
C VAL A 212 2.02 -1.60 -11.56
N PHE A 213 3.32 -1.79 -11.31
CA PHE A 213 4.03 -1.23 -10.16
C PHE A 213 4.89 -0.06 -10.61
N ASN A 214 4.45 1.16 -10.29
CA ASN A 214 4.97 2.40 -10.86
C ASN A 214 6.19 2.96 -10.13
N GLY A 215 7.23 2.14 -10.00
CA GLY A 215 8.50 2.53 -9.38
C GLY A 215 8.48 2.76 -7.87
N ASP A 216 9.62 3.21 -7.35
CA ASP A 216 9.92 3.54 -5.96
C ASP A 216 9.54 2.41 -4.99
N TRP A 217 10.13 1.24 -5.22
CA TRP A 217 9.98 0.07 -4.37
C TRP A 217 10.96 0.06 -3.21
N VAL A 218 12.09 0.75 -3.38
CA VAL A 218 13.21 0.79 -2.43
C VAL A 218 13.38 2.16 -1.77
N ASP A 219 14.41 2.25 -0.92
CA ASP A 219 14.69 3.31 0.04
C ASP A 219 13.61 3.51 1.12
N ARG A 220 14.02 4.17 2.21
CA ARG A 220 13.20 4.61 3.35
C ARG A 220 12.72 3.50 4.29
N GLY A 221 11.86 2.58 3.81
CA GLY A 221 11.25 1.53 4.63
C GLY A 221 12.23 0.43 5.05
N ARG A 222 11.78 -0.48 5.91
CA ARG A 222 12.62 -1.57 6.45
C ARG A 222 12.77 -2.72 5.46
N HIS A 223 11.68 -3.14 4.81
CA HIS A 223 11.58 -4.39 4.06
C HIS A 223 11.87 -4.24 2.56
N GLN A 224 12.88 -3.42 2.22
CA GLN A 224 13.20 -3.08 0.82
C GLN A 224 13.63 -4.29 -0.01
N LEU A 225 14.40 -5.21 0.58
CA LEU A 225 14.87 -6.42 -0.09
C LEU A 225 13.71 -7.36 -0.40
N GLU A 226 12.81 -7.54 0.56
CA GLU A 226 11.65 -8.41 0.44
C GLU A 226 10.61 -7.87 -0.55
N VAL A 227 10.36 -6.55 -0.57
CA VAL A 227 9.49 -5.92 -1.59
C VAL A 227 10.03 -6.22 -2.99
N VAL A 228 11.32 -5.97 -3.24
CA VAL A 228 11.91 -6.21 -4.56
C VAL A 228 11.87 -7.69 -4.92
N VAL A 229 12.18 -8.60 -3.98
CA VAL A 229 12.08 -10.05 -4.21
C VAL A 229 10.67 -10.48 -4.58
N VAL A 230 9.63 -9.98 -3.89
CA VAL A 230 8.23 -10.26 -4.23
C VAL A 230 7.88 -9.74 -5.63
N LEU A 231 8.25 -8.49 -5.96
CA LEU A 231 7.91 -7.90 -7.26
C LEU A 231 8.64 -8.59 -8.43
N LEU A 232 9.93 -8.93 -8.27
CA LEU A 232 10.67 -9.68 -9.28
C LEU A 232 10.14 -11.12 -9.42
N ALA A 233 9.77 -11.80 -8.34
CA ALA A 233 9.16 -13.13 -8.40
C ALA A 233 7.78 -13.11 -9.09
N LEU A 234 6.94 -12.12 -8.78
CA LEU A 234 5.67 -11.89 -9.46
C LEU A 234 5.89 -11.60 -10.96
N LYS A 235 6.93 -10.84 -11.31
CA LYS A 235 7.28 -10.57 -12.70
C LYS A 235 7.75 -11.81 -13.45
N LEU A 236 8.54 -12.67 -12.80
CA LEU A 236 9.04 -13.92 -13.36
C LEU A 236 7.93 -14.92 -13.66
N VAL A 237 6.96 -15.07 -12.75
CA VAL A 237 5.86 -16.03 -12.89
C VAL A 237 4.73 -15.49 -13.77
N PHE A 238 4.48 -14.18 -13.75
CA PHE A 238 3.38 -13.56 -14.48
C PHE A 238 3.86 -12.46 -15.47
N PRO A 239 4.80 -12.73 -16.39
CA PRO A 239 5.49 -11.71 -17.19
C PRO A 239 4.59 -10.88 -18.10
N ALA A 240 3.41 -11.40 -18.48
CA ALA A 240 2.39 -10.72 -19.29
C ALA A 240 1.26 -10.05 -18.49
N ARG A 241 1.19 -10.26 -17.16
CA ARG A 241 0.21 -9.61 -16.27
C ARG A 241 0.86 -8.61 -15.33
N VAL A 242 2.06 -8.89 -14.83
CA VAL A 242 2.82 -8.03 -13.91
C VAL A 242 3.79 -7.17 -14.73
N TRP A 243 3.66 -5.86 -14.59
CA TRP A 243 4.43 -4.85 -15.29
C TRP A 243 5.14 -3.98 -14.26
N LEU A 244 6.45 -3.84 -14.41
CA LEU A 244 7.30 -3.07 -13.52
C LEU A 244 7.82 -1.87 -14.32
N THR A 245 7.60 -0.65 -13.85
CA THR A 245 8.21 0.56 -14.43
C THR A 245 9.20 1.18 -13.45
N ARG A 246 10.14 1.96 -13.97
CA ARG A 246 11.25 2.53 -13.21
C ARG A 246 10.82 3.76 -12.41
N GLY A 247 11.04 3.74 -11.10
CA GLY A 247 10.97 4.93 -10.25
C GLY A 247 12.28 5.70 -10.21
N ASN A 248 12.29 6.81 -9.49
CA ASN A 248 13.53 7.57 -9.33
C ASN A 248 14.47 6.95 -8.27
N HIS A 249 13.95 6.06 -7.41
CA HIS A 249 14.72 5.30 -6.43
C HIS A 249 15.24 3.95 -6.94
N GLU A 250 14.84 3.48 -8.12
CA GLU A 250 15.53 2.41 -8.86
C GLU A 250 16.78 2.97 -9.60
N ASP A 251 17.59 3.75 -8.89
CA ASP A 251 18.82 4.41 -9.33
C ASP A 251 19.89 4.38 -8.23
N MET A 252 21.10 3.95 -8.61
CA MET A 252 22.23 3.74 -7.70
C MET A 252 22.65 5.01 -6.95
N GLU A 253 22.69 6.15 -7.63
CA GLU A 253 23.16 7.39 -7.03
C GLU A 253 22.08 8.02 -6.14
N GLN A 254 20.79 7.85 -6.48
CA GLN A 254 19.70 8.19 -5.59
C GLN A 254 19.69 7.34 -4.31
N ASN A 255 19.89 6.02 -4.37
CA ASN A 255 19.97 5.17 -3.15
C ASN A 255 21.10 5.67 -2.23
N ARG A 256 22.29 5.87 -2.81
CA ARG A 256 23.46 6.40 -2.09
C ARG A 256 23.21 7.80 -1.54
N LYS A 257 22.50 8.67 -2.27
CA LYS A 257 22.15 10.00 -1.81
C LYS A 257 21.17 9.94 -0.63
N THR A 258 20.14 9.09 -0.67
CA THR A 258 19.27 8.83 0.50
C THR A 258 20.11 8.43 1.72
N SER A 259 21.08 7.54 1.52
CA SER A 259 22.03 7.10 2.54
C SER A 259 22.95 8.21 3.06
N ARG A 260 23.34 9.19 2.24
CA ARG A 260 24.12 10.38 2.65
C ARG A 260 23.26 11.45 3.33
N GLU A 261 22.02 11.64 2.90
CA GLU A 261 21.02 12.56 3.48
C GLU A 261 20.34 11.98 4.75
N GLY A 262 20.92 10.94 5.37
CA GLY A 262 20.49 10.39 6.66
C GLY A 262 19.35 9.35 6.62
N GLY A 263 18.80 9.06 5.44
CA GLY A 263 17.82 7.99 5.25
C GLY A 263 18.45 6.59 5.15
N LEU A 264 17.59 5.57 5.17
CA LEU A 264 17.95 4.20 4.82
C LEU A 264 17.86 4.02 3.30
N GLY A 265 18.97 4.23 2.58
CA GLY A 265 19.07 3.89 1.17
C GLY A 265 19.25 2.39 0.95
N PHE A 266 18.90 1.90 -0.24
CA PHE A 266 18.96 0.49 -0.59
C PHE A 266 20.39 -0.09 -0.57
N ASP A 267 21.39 0.76 -0.83
CA ASP A 267 22.81 0.42 -0.67
C ASP A 267 23.15 0.05 0.79
N LYS A 268 22.63 0.82 1.76
CA LYS A 268 22.73 0.51 3.19
C LYS A 268 21.88 -0.68 3.58
N ALA A 269 20.67 -0.84 3.06
CA ALA A 269 19.83 -2.00 3.34
C ALA A 269 20.54 -3.31 2.96
N CYS A 270 21.15 -3.36 1.76
CA CYS A 270 21.97 -4.48 1.32
C CYS A 270 23.21 -4.69 2.21
N ALA A 271 23.92 -3.61 2.57
CA ALA A 271 25.11 -3.67 3.44
C ALA A 271 24.80 -4.11 4.88
N MET A 272 23.65 -3.74 5.43
CA MET A 272 23.22 -4.14 6.76
C MET A 272 22.84 -5.62 6.81
N HIS A 273 22.17 -6.14 5.77
CA HIS A 273 21.71 -7.53 5.74
C HIS A 273 22.81 -8.53 5.36
N PHE A 274 23.66 -8.19 4.39
CA PHE A 274 24.68 -9.09 3.83
C PHE A 274 26.12 -8.74 4.23
N GLY A 275 26.31 -7.74 5.11
CA GLY A 275 27.61 -7.32 5.60
C GLY A 275 28.59 -7.00 4.46
N PRO A 276 29.82 -7.56 4.46
CA PRO A 276 30.81 -7.33 3.41
C PRO A 276 30.36 -7.67 1.98
N ARG A 277 29.37 -8.56 1.79
CA ARG A 277 28.82 -8.93 0.47
C ARG A 277 27.64 -8.06 0.03
N GLY A 278 27.13 -7.16 0.87
CA GLY A 278 26.05 -6.24 0.52
C GLY A 278 26.28 -5.40 -0.74
N PRO A 279 27.49 -4.89 -1.02
CA PRO A 279 27.78 -4.23 -2.28
C PRO A 279 27.62 -5.11 -3.53
N GLU A 280 27.86 -6.43 -3.43
CA GLU A 280 27.63 -7.38 -4.53
C GLU A 280 26.13 -7.55 -4.81
N VAL A 281 25.32 -7.69 -3.74
CA VAL A 281 23.86 -7.83 -3.82
C VAL A 281 23.22 -6.56 -4.37
N PHE A 282 23.60 -5.39 -3.85
CA PHE A 282 23.19 -4.09 -4.39
C PHE A 282 23.56 -3.97 -5.88
N GLN A 283 24.72 -4.49 -6.28
CA GLN A 283 25.14 -4.49 -7.68
C GLN A 283 24.31 -5.41 -8.58
N ALA A 284 23.84 -6.55 -8.11
CA ALA A 284 22.94 -7.40 -8.88
C ALA A 284 21.59 -6.72 -9.14
N PHE A 285 21.02 -6.07 -8.12
CA PHE A 285 19.73 -5.38 -8.26
C PHE A 285 19.79 -4.18 -9.21
N TYR A 286 20.76 -3.26 -9.08
CA TYR A 286 20.74 -2.08 -9.96
C TYR A 286 21.00 -2.46 -11.44
N LYS A 287 21.78 -3.52 -11.70
CA LYS A 287 21.94 -4.06 -13.07
C LYS A 287 20.61 -4.54 -13.65
N CYS A 288 19.73 -5.12 -12.83
CA CYS A 288 18.36 -5.44 -13.23
C CYS A 288 17.50 -4.18 -13.40
N PHE A 289 17.65 -3.17 -12.52
CA PHE A 289 16.88 -1.92 -12.57
C PHE A 289 17.19 -1.05 -13.79
N ASP A 290 18.42 -1.08 -14.31
CA ASP A 290 18.81 -0.33 -15.51
C ASP A 290 18.04 -0.77 -16.77
N TRP A 291 17.40 -1.95 -16.74
CA TRP A 291 16.51 -2.46 -17.78
C TRP A 291 15.03 -2.17 -17.57
N LEU A 292 14.62 -1.47 -16.52
CA LEU A 292 13.19 -1.24 -16.28
C LEU A 292 12.54 -0.36 -17.38
N PRO A 293 11.35 -0.74 -17.89
CA PRO A 293 10.49 0.15 -18.67
C PRO A 293 10.28 1.52 -17.99
N LEU A 294 10.17 2.59 -18.77
CA LEU A 294 10.03 3.96 -18.24
C LEU A 294 8.57 4.38 -18.03
N ALA A 295 7.63 3.69 -18.68
CA ALA A 295 6.21 4.00 -18.64
C ALA A 295 5.37 2.74 -18.91
N ALA A 296 4.05 2.83 -18.75
CA ALA A 296 3.12 1.81 -19.25
C ALA A 296 1.90 2.47 -19.91
N SER A 297 1.51 1.98 -21.08
CA SER A 297 0.30 2.42 -21.79
C SER A 297 -0.84 1.46 -21.49
N ILE A 298 -1.84 1.90 -20.72
CA ILE A 298 -2.99 1.07 -20.34
C ILE A 298 -4.15 1.33 -21.31
N GLY A 299 -4.55 0.28 -22.03
CA GLY A 299 -5.65 0.32 -23.01
C GLY A 299 -5.48 1.34 -24.14
N GLY A 300 -4.26 1.81 -24.42
CA GLY A 300 -3.98 2.88 -25.39
C GLY A 300 -4.59 4.24 -25.04
N ARG A 301 -5.06 4.44 -23.80
CA ARG A 301 -5.79 5.65 -23.36
C ARG A 301 -5.29 6.25 -22.06
N ALA A 302 -4.61 5.49 -21.20
CA ALA A 302 -3.97 6.01 -20.01
C ALA A 302 -2.46 5.75 -20.04
N LEU A 303 -1.65 6.76 -19.71
CA LEU A 303 -0.19 6.64 -19.63
C LEU A 303 0.27 6.67 -18.17
N VAL A 304 0.95 5.63 -17.73
CA VAL A 304 1.59 5.57 -16.41
C VAL A 304 3.03 6.04 -16.53
N LEU A 305 3.42 7.07 -15.77
CA LEU A 305 4.78 7.58 -15.63
C LEU A 305 5.11 7.64 -14.14
N HIS A 306 6.35 7.46 -13.70
CA HIS A 306 6.62 7.58 -12.24
C HIS A 306 6.52 9.03 -11.76
N GLY A 307 7.28 9.94 -12.39
CA GLY A 307 7.28 11.38 -12.14
C GLY A 307 6.20 12.11 -12.95
N GLY A 308 6.46 12.42 -14.22
CA GLY A 308 5.52 13.21 -15.02
C GLY A 308 6.05 13.69 -16.37
N LEU A 309 5.48 14.78 -16.89
CA LEU A 309 5.70 15.23 -18.27
C LEU A 309 6.96 16.08 -18.51
N GLY A 310 7.58 16.65 -17.47
CA GLY A 310 8.57 17.71 -17.67
C GLY A 310 7.97 18.90 -18.39
N ASP A 311 8.53 19.31 -19.52
CA ASP A 311 7.96 20.38 -20.36
C ASP A 311 6.89 19.91 -21.37
N GLY A 312 6.63 18.60 -21.47
CA GLY A 312 5.66 18.02 -22.41
C GLY A 312 6.04 18.13 -23.90
N SER A 313 7.29 18.51 -24.23
CA SER A 313 7.76 18.71 -25.61
C SER A 313 7.96 17.40 -26.40
N TRP A 314 8.14 16.29 -25.70
CA TRP A 314 8.41 14.95 -26.25
C TRP A 314 7.13 14.16 -26.59
N THR A 315 7.21 13.20 -27.52
CA THR A 315 6.09 12.31 -27.88
C THR A 315 6.25 10.89 -27.35
N LEU A 316 5.16 10.11 -27.27
CA LEU A 316 5.22 8.70 -26.86
C LEU A 316 6.18 7.89 -27.72
N ASP A 317 6.27 8.17 -29.02
CA ASP A 317 7.18 7.46 -29.92
C ASP A 317 8.65 7.83 -29.67
N MET A 318 8.95 9.06 -29.24
CA MET A 318 10.28 9.40 -28.75
C MET A 318 10.64 8.58 -27.51
N LEU A 319 9.72 8.45 -26.55
CA LEU A 319 9.96 7.65 -25.33
C LEU A 319 10.10 6.15 -25.64
N ARG A 320 9.28 5.61 -26.56
CA ARG A 320 9.40 4.24 -27.07
C ARG A 320 10.74 3.96 -27.76
N SER A 321 11.38 4.98 -28.35
CA SER A 321 12.65 4.83 -29.08
C SER A 321 13.91 4.79 -28.20
N VAL A 322 13.78 5.12 -26.91
CA VAL A 322 14.90 5.12 -25.96
C VAL A 322 15.54 3.72 -25.91
N GLN A 323 16.86 3.64 -25.93
CA GLN A 323 17.57 2.37 -25.80
C GLN A 323 17.75 2.03 -24.32
N ARG A 324 17.61 0.74 -23.97
CA ARG A 324 17.93 0.18 -22.66
C ARG A 324 19.15 -0.76 -22.80
N PRO A 325 19.96 -0.97 -21.75
CA PRO A 325 19.81 -0.44 -20.40
C PRO A 325 20.10 1.06 -20.36
N ILE A 326 19.48 1.78 -19.42
CA ILE A 326 19.76 3.20 -19.17
C ILE A 326 20.49 3.27 -17.83
N VAL A 327 21.80 3.52 -17.84
CA VAL A 327 22.54 3.55 -16.57
C VAL A 327 22.38 4.88 -15.84
N SER A 328 22.63 4.89 -14.52
CA SER A 328 22.53 6.08 -13.65
C SER A 328 23.11 7.38 -14.25
N ALA A 329 24.28 7.29 -14.88
CA ALA A 329 24.96 8.44 -15.51
C ALA A 329 24.25 9.00 -16.75
N GLU A 330 23.43 8.19 -17.42
CA GLU A 330 22.70 8.54 -18.65
C GLU A 330 21.30 9.08 -18.34
N LEU A 331 20.68 8.75 -17.20
CA LEU A 331 19.31 9.18 -16.84
C LEU A 331 19.07 10.68 -17.02
N VAL A 332 20.08 11.52 -16.75
CA VAL A 332 19.97 12.99 -16.82
C VAL A 332 20.18 13.56 -18.23
N THR A 333 20.82 12.83 -19.14
CA THR A 333 21.13 13.25 -20.52
C THR A 333 20.30 12.52 -21.57
N ALA A 334 19.75 11.35 -21.24
CA ALA A 334 18.98 10.51 -22.14
C ALA A 334 17.74 11.26 -22.66
N LEU A 335 17.62 11.30 -23.99
CA LEU A 335 16.58 12.04 -24.71
C LEU A 335 16.49 13.50 -24.26
N ASP A 336 17.63 14.19 -24.16
CA ASP A 336 17.76 15.60 -23.72
C ASP A 336 17.11 15.88 -22.34
N GLY A 337 17.19 14.90 -21.43
CA GLY A 337 16.62 14.99 -20.08
C GLY A 337 15.13 14.67 -20.00
N VAL A 338 14.48 14.24 -21.08
CA VAL A 338 13.10 13.72 -21.04
C VAL A 338 12.99 12.52 -20.12
N VAL A 339 13.92 11.56 -20.19
CA VAL A 339 13.94 10.38 -19.29
C VAL A 339 14.02 10.80 -17.83
N TYR A 340 14.84 11.82 -17.52
CA TYR A 340 14.93 12.38 -16.17
C TYR A 340 13.58 12.94 -15.71
N ASN A 341 12.87 13.70 -16.56
CA ASN A 341 11.58 14.26 -16.23
C ASN A 341 10.47 13.20 -16.10
N VAL A 342 10.50 12.13 -16.90
CA VAL A 342 9.57 10.99 -16.80
C VAL A 342 9.59 10.36 -15.41
N ILE A 343 10.74 10.32 -14.73
CA ILE A 343 10.87 9.77 -13.38
C ILE A 343 10.95 10.84 -12.26
N TRP A 344 11.27 12.11 -12.53
CA TRP A 344 11.46 13.14 -11.48
C TRP A 344 10.52 14.34 -11.51
N SER A 345 9.85 14.64 -12.62
CA SER A 345 9.07 15.88 -12.73
C SER A 345 7.78 15.84 -11.92
N ASP A 346 7.34 17.00 -11.43
CA ASP A 346 6.16 17.14 -10.58
C ASP A 346 5.10 18.08 -11.21
N PRO A 347 3.80 17.75 -11.16
CA PRO A 347 2.73 18.66 -11.55
C PRO A 347 2.61 19.83 -10.56
N LEU A 348 2.19 20.99 -11.04
CA LEU A 348 1.78 22.13 -10.22
C LEU A 348 0.26 22.18 -10.10
N GLN A 349 -0.25 21.95 -8.90
CA GLN A 349 -1.66 22.13 -8.58
C GLN A 349 -1.87 23.56 -8.05
N ALA A 350 -2.80 24.31 -8.64
CA ALA A 350 -3.21 25.59 -8.11
C ALA A 350 -3.94 25.38 -6.77
N ASP A 351 -3.47 26.08 -5.72
CA ASP A 351 -4.12 26.11 -4.42
C ASP A 351 -5.17 27.23 -4.40
N PRO A 352 -6.46 26.95 -4.11
CA PRO A 352 -7.48 27.99 -3.92
C PRO A 352 -7.12 29.02 -2.85
N ALA A 353 -6.33 28.65 -1.84
CA ALA A 353 -5.86 29.54 -0.77
C ALA A 353 -4.62 30.37 -1.15
N SER A 354 -3.86 29.93 -2.16
CA SER A 354 -2.64 30.60 -2.63
C SER A 354 -2.54 30.52 -4.16
N PRO A 355 -3.11 31.50 -4.89
CA PRO A 355 -3.13 31.52 -6.36
C PRO A 355 -1.75 31.84 -6.94
N VAL A 356 -0.86 30.85 -6.88
CA VAL A 356 0.39 30.81 -7.64
C VAL A 356 0.05 30.60 -9.12
N ASP A 357 0.73 31.31 -10.03
CA ASP A 357 0.61 31.03 -11.46
C ASP A 357 1.19 29.65 -11.76
N THR A 358 0.32 28.69 -12.08
CA THR A 358 0.69 27.33 -12.48
C THR A 358 0.68 27.12 -13.98
N PHE A 359 0.51 28.16 -14.81
CA PHE A 359 0.43 28.01 -16.26
C PHE A 359 1.81 27.72 -16.87
N GLY A 360 1.89 26.77 -17.80
CA GLY A 360 3.10 26.44 -18.53
C GLY A 360 4.13 25.61 -17.74
N VAL A 361 5.40 25.89 -18.01
CA VAL A 361 6.54 25.08 -17.54
C VAL A 361 7.37 25.89 -16.53
N HIS A 362 7.64 25.27 -15.38
CA HIS A 362 8.21 25.91 -14.21
C HIS A 362 9.52 25.24 -13.78
N THR A 363 10.33 25.95 -12.99
CA THR A 363 11.48 25.37 -12.30
C THR A 363 11.00 24.41 -11.21
N SER A 364 11.46 23.16 -11.21
CA SER A 364 11.12 22.21 -10.13
C SER A 364 11.76 22.62 -8.80
N ALA A 365 11.00 22.58 -7.70
CA ALA A 365 11.54 22.77 -6.35
C ALA A 365 12.63 21.73 -6.00
N ARG A 366 12.56 20.53 -6.58
CA ARG A 366 13.58 19.47 -6.40
C ARG A 366 14.88 19.73 -7.18
N ALA A 367 14.91 20.73 -8.06
CA ALA A 367 16.02 20.95 -9.00
C ALA A 367 17.38 21.17 -8.32
N LYS A 368 17.43 21.73 -7.11
CA LYS A 368 18.67 22.13 -6.38
C LYS A 368 19.73 22.69 -7.36
N HIS A 369 19.31 23.66 -8.19
CA HIS A 369 20.07 24.37 -9.25
C HIS A 369 20.30 23.68 -10.62
N LYS A 370 19.75 22.48 -10.89
CA LYS A 370 19.76 21.87 -12.25
C LYS A 370 18.53 22.25 -13.07
N THR A 371 18.71 22.93 -14.20
CA THR A 371 17.60 23.37 -15.09
C THR A 371 16.88 22.23 -15.82
N THR A 372 17.42 21.01 -15.82
CA THR A 372 16.89 19.82 -16.50
C THR A 372 15.49 19.42 -16.02
N MET A 373 15.24 19.45 -14.70
CA MET A 373 13.96 19.03 -14.15
C MET A 373 12.96 20.18 -14.11
N LYS A 374 11.79 19.96 -14.70
CA LYS A 374 10.68 20.92 -14.71
C LYS A 374 9.59 20.51 -13.73
N ALA A 375 8.81 21.50 -13.31
CA ALA A 375 7.45 21.31 -12.85
C ALA A 375 6.48 21.81 -13.93
N PHE A 376 5.25 21.31 -13.96
CA PHE A 376 4.36 21.55 -15.11
C PHE A 376 2.90 21.81 -14.75
N GLY A 377 2.30 22.73 -15.49
CA GLY A 377 0.91 23.12 -15.35
C GLY A 377 -0.10 22.14 -15.94
N ARG A 378 -1.36 22.46 -15.63
CA ARG A 378 -2.57 21.85 -16.22
C ARG A 378 -2.59 21.95 -17.75
N ASP A 379 -2.18 23.08 -18.32
CA ASP A 379 -2.13 23.33 -19.76
C ASP A 379 -1.10 22.46 -20.50
N VAL A 380 0.06 22.20 -19.88
CA VAL A 380 1.06 21.25 -20.40
C VAL A 380 0.47 19.84 -20.48
N THR A 381 -0.28 19.44 -19.44
CA THR A 381 -0.99 18.15 -19.40
C THR A 381 -2.10 18.08 -20.45
N GLN A 382 -2.91 19.11 -20.60
CA GLN A 382 -3.94 19.19 -21.64
C GLN A 382 -3.34 19.06 -23.04
N THR A 383 -2.27 19.79 -23.31
CA THR A 383 -1.60 19.81 -24.61
C THR A 383 -0.99 18.45 -24.95
N PHE A 384 -0.34 17.81 -23.98
CA PHE A 384 0.24 16.47 -24.14
C PHE A 384 -0.85 15.41 -24.37
N CYS A 385 -1.88 15.36 -23.51
CA CYS A 385 -2.96 14.39 -23.64
C CYS A 385 -3.73 14.53 -24.96
N ALA A 386 -3.98 15.77 -25.41
CA ALA A 386 -4.62 16.02 -26.70
C ALA A 386 -3.75 15.58 -27.90
N ARG A 387 -2.42 15.80 -27.84
CA ARG A 387 -1.48 15.42 -28.91
C ARG A 387 -1.29 13.91 -29.01
N GLU A 388 -1.09 13.24 -27.88
CA GLU A 388 -0.83 11.79 -27.81
C GLU A 388 -2.13 10.95 -27.77
N ASN A 389 -3.30 11.58 -27.88
CA ASN A 389 -4.62 10.94 -27.79
C ASN A 389 -4.82 10.11 -26.49
N LEU A 390 -4.46 10.70 -25.36
CA LEU A 390 -4.64 10.13 -24.02
C LEU A 390 -5.85 10.74 -23.31
N ALA A 391 -6.57 9.93 -22.56
CA ALA A 391 -7.62 10.38 -21.63
C ALA A 391 -7.06 10.69 -20.23
N LEU A 392 -5.90 10.11 -19.86
CA LEU A 392 -5.37 10.20 -18.51
C LEU A 392 -3.84 9.99 -18.47
N ILE A 393 -3.16 10.72 -17.60
CA ILE A 393 -1.82 10.40 -17.09
C ILE A 393 -1.96 9.92 -15.65
N ILE A 394 -1.34 8.80 -15.30
CA ILE A 394 -1.20 8.31 -13.93
C ILE A 394 0.25 8.47 -13.50
N ARG A 395 0.47 9.01 -12.29
CA ARG A 395 1.80 9.16 -11.70
C ARG A 395 1.87 8.81 -10.22
N SER A 396 3.08 8.74 -9.69
CA SER A 396 3.33 8.39 -8.28
C SER A 396 4.22 9.45 -7.62
N HIS A 397 5.44 9.15 -7.14
CA HIS A 397 6.56 10.06 -6.77
C HIS A 397 6.30 11.19 -5.72
N GLN A 398 5.06 11.38 -5.27
CA GLN A 398 4.65 12.38 -4.28
C GLN A 398 3.53 11.80 -3.41
N PHE A 399 3.74 11.73 -2.11
CA PHE A 399 2.66 11.55 -1.16
C PHE A 399 1.93 12.89 -0.91
N LYS A 400 0.66 12.83 -0.50
CA LYS A 400 -0.05 13.97 0.08
C LYS A 400 -0.20 13.73 1.58
N ARG A 401 0.35 14.63 2.41
CA ARG A 401 0.19 14.57 3.88
C ARG A 401 -1.31 14.56 4.21
N SER A 402 -1.74 13.63 5.07
CA SER A 402 -3.17 13.42 5.39
C SER A 402 -4.09 13.12 4.19
N GLY A 403 -3.53 12.75 3.03
CA GLY A 403 -4.28 12.41 1.82
C GLY A 403 -4.62 10.93 1.70
N LYS A 404 -5.60 10.61 0.84
CA LYS A 404 -6.20 9.27 0.66
C LYS A 404 -5.35 8.27 -0.14
N GLY A 405 -4.04 8.47 -0.26
CA GLY A 405 -3.17 7.68 -1.15
C GLY A 405 -3.43 7.88 -2.66
N TYR A 406 -4.33 8.77 -3.05
CA TYR A 406 -4.51 9.22 -4.44
C TYR A 406 -4.95 10.68 -4.51
N GLU A 407 -4.80 11.32 -5.67
CA GLU A 407 -5.37 12.64 -5.97
C GLU A 407 -5.76 12.75 -7.46
N VAL A 408 -6.83 13.49 -7.75
CA VAL A 408 -7.23 13.87 -9.12
C VAL A 408 -6.78 15.31 -9.33
N MET A 409 -6.01 15.56 -10.41
CA MET A 409 -5.27 16.80 -10.65
C MET A 409 -5.46 17.24 -12.11
N HIS A 410 -5.17 18.52 -12.41
CA HIS A 410 -5.21 19.05 -13.79
C HIS A 410 -6.53 18.73 -14.52
N ASP A 411 -7.66 19.03 -13.85
CA ASP A 411 -9.03 18.69 -14.26
C ASP A 411 -9.19 17.20 -14.61
N GLY A 412 -8.52 16.36 -13.83
CA GLY A 412 -8.48 14.89 -13.87
C GLY A 412 -7.92 14.25 -15.13
N LEU A 413 -7.26 15.03 -15.99
CA LEU A 413 -6.34 14.50 -17.01
C LEU A 413 -5.05 13.96 -16.39
N LEU A 414 -4.81 14.24 -15.09
CA LEU A 414 -3.73 13.64 -14.31
C LEU A 414 -4.29 13.05 -13.00
N MET A 415 -3.85 11.85 -12.65
CA MET A 415 -4.09 11.24 -11.34
C MET A 415 -2.77 10.86 -10.68
N ARG A 416 -2.66 11.12 -9.40
CA ARG A 416 -1.56 10.66 -8.56
C ARG A 416 -2.00 9.46 -7.72
N VAL A 417 -1.14 8.46 -7.56
CA VAL A 417 -1.35 7.29 -6.70
C VAL A 417 -0.08 6.99 -5.89
N PHE A 418 -0.25 6.67 -4.61
CA PHE A 418 0.83 6.42 -3.65
C PHE A 418 0.41 5.27 -2.73
N SER A 419 1.20 4.18 -2.69
CA SER A 419 0.78 2.90 -2.13
C SER A 419 1.41 2.56 -0.76
N ALA A 420 2.25 3.43 -0.20
CA ALA A 420 2.78 3.31 1.17
C ALA A 420 1.92 4.09 2.19
N ARG A 421 1.38 3.44 3.22
CA ARG A 421 0.57 4.08 4.28
C ARG A 421 1.45 4.75 5.32
N ASN A 422 1.00 5.88 5.86
CA ASN A 422 1.70 6.68 6.87
C ASN A 422 3.21 6.77 6.61
N TYR A 423 3.56 7.26 5.42
CA TYR A 423 4.91 7.22 4.87
C TYR A 423 5.98 7.70 5.86
N MET A 424 7.12 7.01 5.88
CA MET A 424 8.20 7.19 6.86
C MET A 424 7.73 7.16 8.34
N GLY A 425 6.62 6.47 8.64
CA GLY A 425 6.00 6.40 9.96
C GLY A 425 5.33 7.69 10.47
N ARG A 426 5.41 8.80 9.73
CA ARG A 426 5.09 10.15 10.23
C ARG A 426 4.18 11.00 9.34
N HIS A 427 4.04 10.66 8.05
CA HIS A 427 3.39 11.54 7.07
C HIS A 427 1.85 11.43 7.03
N GLN A 428 1.28 10.51 7.81
CA GLN A 428 -0.15 10.48 8.12
C GLN A 428 -1.07 10.37 6.91
N ASN A 429 -0.59 9.85 5.78
CA ASN A 429 -1.39 9.56 4.60
C ASN A 429 -1.97 8.13 4.65
N ASP A 430 -3.08 7.92 3.95
CA ASP A 430 -3.55 6.59 3.56
C ASP A 430 -2.80 6.11 2.31
N GLY A 431 -3.00 4.85 1.94
CA GLY A 431 -2.42 4.25 0.74
C GLY A 431 -3.50 3.94 -0.28
N GLY A 432 -3.20 4.11 -1.56
CA GLY A 432 -4.12 3.82 -2.66
C GLY A 432 -3.50 2.95 -3.75
N VAL A 433 -4.35 2.23 -4.45
CA VAL A 433 -4.09 1.64 -5.78
C VAL A 433 -5.24 2.04 -6.72
N LEU A 434 -4.98 2.16 -8.02
CA LEU A 434 -6.01 2.52 -9.01
C LEU A 434 -6.43 1.30 -9.82
N LEU A 435 -7.70 0.91 -9.74
CA LEU A 435 -8.28 -0.09 -10.63
C LEU A 435 -8.87 0.60 -11.88
N LEU A 436 -8.36 0.22 -13.04
CA LEU A 436 -8.78 0.68 -14.36
C LEU A 436 -9.60 -0.41 -15.07
N GLY A 437 -10.65 -0.02 -15.78
CA GLY A 437 -11.47 -0.91 -16.59
C GLY A 437 -12.30 -0.14 -17.63
N TRP A 438 -12.82 -0.83 -18.64
CA TRP A 438 -13.78 -0.22 -19.57
C TRP A 438 -15.15 -0.02 -18.92
N ALA A 439 -15.79 1.10 -19.20
CA ALA A 439 -17.18 1.34 -18.82
C ALA A 439 -18.14 0.45 -19.63
N GLU A 440 -19.08 -0.21 -18.94
CA GLU A 440 -20.10 -1.04 -19.61
C GLU A 440 -21.03 -0.16 -20.47
N GLY A 441 -21.22 -0.53 -21.73
CA GLY A 441 -22.13 0.14 -22.66
C GLY A 441 -21.58 1.40 -23.36
N THR A 442 -20.39 1.87 -22.98
CA THR A 442 -19.70 3.01 -23.63
C THR A 442 -18.30 2.59 -24.07
N PRO A 443 -18.10 2.26 -25.35
CA PRO A 443 -16.78 2.00 -25.93
C PRO A 443 -15.80 3.15 -25.64
N ASP A 444 -14.51 2.82 -25.55
CA ASP A 444 -13.38 3.75 -25.38
C ASP A 444 -13.42 4.66 -24.12
N THR A 445 -14.39 4.44 -23.23
CA THR A 445 -14.57 5.15 -21.96
C THR A 445 -13.89 4.37 -20.84
N LEU A 446 -12.81 4.94 -20.30
CA LEU A 446 -12.05 4.34 -19.21
C LEU A 446 -12.63 4.77 -17.86
N LEU A 447 -12.91 3.80 -16.99
CA LEU A 447 -13.25 4.03 -15.59
C LEU A 447 -12.00 3.89 -14.74
N VAL A 448 -11.84 4.79 -13.76
CA VAL A 448 -10.82 4.67 -12.73
C VAL A 448 -11.48 4.64 -11.36
N ARG A 449 -11.18 3.57 -10.61
CA ARG A 449 -11.65 3.35 -9.25
C ARG A 449 -10.47 3.26 -8.30
N PRO A 450 -10.24 4.28 -7.45
CA PRO A 450 -9.34 4.15 -6.31
C PRO A 450 -9.78 3.03 -5.36
N GLN A 451 -8.83 2.24 -4.90
CA GLN A 451 -8.99 1.28 -3.81
C GLN A 451 -8.03 1.72 -2.70
N VAL A 452 -8.57 2.14 -1.56
CA VAL A 452 -7.84 2.85 -0.51
C VAL A 452 -7.85 2.06 0.79
N ILE A 453 -6.67 1.85 1.35
CA ILE A 453 -6.49 1.31 2.70
C ILE A 453 -6.13 2.47 3.61
N GLU A 454 -7.05 2.80 4.51
CA GLU A 454 -6.86 3.82 5.54
C GLU A 454 -5.69 3.45 6.45
N ARG A 455 -4.97 4.47 6.92
CA ARG A 455 -4.06 4.32 8.07
C ARG A 455 -4.89 4.11 9.34
N ARG A 456 -4.49 3.17 10.21
CA ARG A 456 -4.98 3.18 11.60
C ARG A 456 -3.92 3.80 12.51
N PHE A 457 -4.40 4.38 13.60
CA PHE A 457 -3.53 4.91 14.65
C PHE A 457 -3.34 3.84 15.73
N LYS A 458 -2.11 3.60 16.18
CA LYS A 458 -1.90 3.07 17.54
C LYS A 458 -2.50 4.08 18.53
N ARG A 459 -3.31 3.63 19.49
CA ARG A 459 -3.68 4.45 20.65
C ARG A 459 -2.39 4.76 21.41
N GLY A 460 -1.95 6.02 21.39
CA GLY A 460 -0.92 6.47 22.32
C GLY A 460 -1.45 6.50 23.76
N PRO A 461 -0.59 6.43 24.78
CA PRO A 461 -0.98 6.76 26.15
C PRO A 461 -1.64 8.14 26.16
N SER A 462 -2.79 8.26 26.83
CA SER A 462 -3.68 9.41 26.72
C SER A 462 -3.02 10.72 27.17
N ALA A 463 -2.51 11.50 26.23
CA ALA A 463 -2.07 12.87 26.47
C ALA A 463 -3.29 13.78 26.65
N GLY A 464 -3.41 14.37 27.85
CA GLY A 464 -4.23 15.55 28.14
C GLY A 464 -5.74 15.42 27.90
N ALA A 465 -6.53 15.34 28.99
CA ALA A 465 -7.97 15.52 28.92
C ALA A 465 -8.32 16.97 28.55
N GLY A 466 -8.55 17.23 27.26
CA GLY A 466 -8.96 18.52 26.71
C GLY A 466 -9.78 18.32 25.44
N GLN A 467 -11.11 18.46 25.57
CA GLN A 467 -12.12 18.49 24.50
C GLN A 467 -11.96 17.44 23.37
N ARG A 468 -12.65 16.30 23.55
CA ARG A 468 -13.16 15.49 22.44
C ARG A 468 -14.64 15.23 22.66
N ASP A 469 -15.47 16.00 21.97
CA ASP A 469 -16.89 15.66 21.83
C ASP A 469 -17.05 14.54 20.79
N ASP A 470 -18.03 13.69 21.07
CA ASP A 470 -18.60 12.62 20.24
C ASP A 470 -17.71 11.47 19.71
N LEU A 471 -18.19 10.26 20.03
CA LEU A 471 -17.74 8.95 19.53
C LEU A 471 -16.36 8.45 20.01
N ALA A 472 -16.18 8.39 21.33
CA ALA A 472 -15.28 7.39 21.90
C ALA A 472 -15.79 5.97 21.54
N GLU A 473 -15.05 5.24 20.72
CA GLU A 473 -15.32 3.82 20.47
C GLU A 473 -15.30 3.05 21.80
N PRO A 474 -16.26 2.13 22.05
CA PRO A 474 -16.38 1.43 23.32
C PRO A 474 -15.43 0.23 23.37
N TYR A 475 -14.71 0.11 24.48
CA TYR A 475 -13.82 -1.01 24.77
C TYR A 475 -14.31 -1.75 26.01
N CYS A 476 -14.06 -3.06 26.08
CA CYS A 476 -14.32 -3.81 27.31
C CYS A 476 -13.22 -3.54 28.36
N PRO A 477 -13.40 -3.97 29.63
CA PRO A 477 -12.38 -3.78 30.68
C PRO A 477 -11.01 -4.41 30.40
N GLN A 478 -10.90 -5.24 29.36
CA GLN A 478 -9.68 -5.89 28.87
C GLN A 478 -9.16 -5.23 27.57
N GLU A 479 -9.56 -4.00 27.29
CA GLU A 479 -9.14 -3.18 26.14
C GLU A 479 -9.41 -3.76 24.73
N HIS A 480 -10.35 -4.71 24.61
CA HIS A 480 -10.86 -5.13 23.31
C HIS A 480 -11.95 -4.18 22.80
N LEU A 481 -11.86 -3.75 21.55
CA LEU A 481 -12.89 -2.98 20.86
C LEU A 481 -14.22 -3.75 20.81
N MET A 482 -15.30 -3.12 21.22
CA MET A 482 -16.65 -3.72 21.28
C MET A 482 -17.46 -3.30 20.06
N ARG A 483 -18.18 -4.26 19.44
CA ARG A 483 -19.00 -4.00 18.25
C ARG A 483 -20.41 -3.57 18.65
N GLU A 484 -20.92 -2.52 18.00
CA GLU A 484 -22.34 -2.12 18.14
C GLU A 484 -23.25 -3.24 17.60
N PHE A 485 -24.31 -3.57 18.35
CA PHE A 485 -25.30 -4.56 17.94
C PHE A 485 -26.71 -4.09 18.29
N GLN A 486 -27.70 -4.50 17.49
CA GLN A 486 -29.11 -4.28 17.79
C GLN A 486 -29.72 -5.57 18.38
N PRO A 487 -30.20 -5.55 19.64
CA PRO A 487 -30.81 -6.72 20.24
C PRO A 487 -32.26 -6.96 19.75
N CYS A 488 -32.71 -8.22 19.79
CA CYS A 488 -34.03 -8.62 19.29
C CYS A 488 -35.13 -8.56 20.37
N ARG A 489 -35.81 -7.40 20.43
CA ARG A 489 -37.00 -7.06 21.26
C ARG A 489 -36.82 -7.05 22.79
N PRO A 490 -37.47 -6.09 23.49
CA PRO A 490 -37.55 -6.07 24.96
C PRO A 490 -38.56 -7.10 25.50
N ASN A 491 -38.25 -7.76 26.62
CA ASN A 491 -39.16 -8.66 27.36
C ASN A 491 -39.60 -8.05 28.71
N PRO A 492 -40.80 -7.45 28.83
CA PRO A 492 -41.20 -6.60 29.97
C PRO A 492 -41.14 -7.21 31.38
N SER A 493 -41.07 -8.54 31.52
CA SER A 493 -41.07 -9.21 32.82
C SER A 493 -39.68 -9.32 33.48
N LEU A 494 -38.62 -8.87 32.81
CA LEU A 494 -37.24 -8.91 33.31
C LEU A 494 -36.66 -7.49 33.35
N GLY A 495 -36.23 -7.04 34.53
CA GLY A 495 -35.73 -5.69 34.80
C GLY A 495 -34.35 -5.35 34.22
N CYS A 496 -34.04 -5.88 33.03
CA CYS A 496 -33.00 -5.43 32.12
C CYS A 496 -33.40 -5.96 30.74
N LEU A 497 -33.84 -5.06 29.86
CA LEU A 497 -34.51 -5.45 28.63
C LEU A 497 -33.52 -5.73 27.51
N THR A 498 -33.10 -7.00 27.39
CA THR A 498 -33.15 -7.75 26.12
C THR A 498 -32.77 -9.22 26.27
N SER A 499 -33.57 -10.13 25.71
CA SER A 499 -33.16 -11.54 25.55
C SER A 499 -32.41 -11.70 24.22
N LEU A 500 -31.11 -11.94 24.28
CA LEU A 500 -30.34 -12.34 23.10
C LEU A 500 -30.49 -13.84 22.88
N ARG A 501 -30.90 -14.25 21.67
CA ARG A 501 -30.78 -15.65 21.26
C ARG A 501 -29.34 -15.91 20.82
N SER A 502 -28.59 -16.68 21.60
CA SER A 502 -27.39 -17.36 21.12
C SER A 502 -27.71 -18.13 19.83
N ARG A 503 -26.82 -18.07 18.84
CA ARG A 503 -26.94 -18.89 17.62
C ARG A 503 -26.23 -20.25 17.75
N LYS A 504 -25.81 -20.61 18.96
CA LYS A 504 -25.37 -21.95 19.35
C LYS A 504 -26.25 -22.48 20.48
N GLU A 505 -26.85 -23.63 20.20
CA GLU A 505 -27.55 -24.53 21.15
C GLU A 505 -28.87 -24.00 21.73
N LYS A 506 -29.72 -24.93 22.19
CA LYS A 506 -31.18 -24.75 22.33
C LYS A 506 -31.62 -24.24 23.72
N GLU A 507 -30.87 -23.33 24.34
CA GLU A 507 -31.18 -22.84 25.69
C GLU A 507 -31.32 -21.31 25.72
N GLU A 508 -32.27 -20.81 26.52
CA GLU A 508 -32.64 -19.39 26.60
C GLU A 508 -31.72 -18.64 27.57
N GLU A 509 -30.49 -18.37 27.16
CA GLU A 509 -29.55 -17.59 27.98
C GLU A 509 -29.87 -16.09 27.93
N VAL A 510 -30.35 -15.54 29.06
CA VAL A 510 -30.72 -14.12 29.18
C VAL A 510 -29.47 -13.29 29.44
N ILE A 511 -29.00 -12.59 28.41
CA ILE A 511 -27.77 -11.77 28.45
C ILE A 511 -28.10 -10.33 28.87
N GLY A 512 -27.61 -9.91 30.04
CA GLY A 512 -27.71 -8.53 30.55
C GLY A 512 -26.39 -7.75 30.47
N CYS A 513 -26.47 -6.43 30.62
CA CYS A 513 -25.28 -5.59 30.80
C CYS A 513 -24.69 -5.82 32.20
N GLY A 514 -23.37 -5.99 32.31
CA GLY A 514 -22.69 -6.28 33.59
C GLY A 514 -22.66 -5.12 34.60
N GLU A 515 -23.01 -3.90 34.19
CA GLU A 515 -22.77 -2.66 34.94
C GLU A 515 -24.06 -1.90 35.35
N CYS A 516 -25.13 -1.93 34.53
CA CYS A 516 -26.31 -1.10 34.77
C CYS A 516 -27.62 -1.88 34.98
N LYS A 517 -28.40 -1.41 35.97
CA LYS A 517 -29.81 -1.78 36.16
C LYS A 517 -30.71 -0.70 35.56
N ILE A 518 -30.77 -0.64 34.22
CA ILE A 518 -31.70 0.27 33.52
C ILE A 518 -33.10 -0.34 33.60
N SER A 519 -34.02 0.37 34.25
CA SER A 519 -35.34 -0.15 34.63
C SER A 519 -36.49 0.19 33.68
N ASP A 520 -36.31 1.15 32.76
CA ASP A 520 -37.39 1.66 31.91
C ASP A 520 -37.27 1.25 30.45
N SER A 521 -38.41 0.88 29.84
CA SER A 521 -38.47 0.36 28.47
C SER A 521 -38.45 1.42 27.38
N SER A 522 -38.79 2.68 27.72
CA SER A 522 -38.84 3.81 26.78
C SER A 522 -37.46 4.20 26.24
N ASP A 523 -36.41 3.99 27.03
CA ASP A 523 -35.07 4.47 26.72
C ASP A 523 -34.26 3.46 25.88
N ALA A 524 -34.72 2.20 25.84
CA ALA A 524 -34.01 1.09 25.20
C ALA A 524 -33.85 1.23 23.68
N GLU A 525 -34.74 1.95 22.98
CA GLU A 525 -34.61 2.20 21.54
C GLU A 525 -33.58 3.30 21.21
N ALA A 526 -33.24 4.16 22.17
CA ALA A 526 -32.22 5.22 22.02
C ALA A 526 -30.82 4.78 22.48
N ILE A 527 -30.74 3.70 23.25
CA ILE A 527 -29.48 3.15 23.79
C ILE A 527 -28.81 2.25 22.75
N ARG A 528 -27.51 2.49 22.50
CA ARG A 528 -26.68 1.60 21.70
C ARG A 528 -26.11 0.51 22.59
N PHE A 529 -26.05 -0.71 22.08
CA PHE A 529 -25.49 -1.86 22.80
C PHE A 529 -24.23 -2.34 22.09
N PHE A 530 -23.25 -2.77 22.89
CA PHE A 530 -21.91 -3.12 22.44
C PHE A 530 -21.50 -4.47 23.02
N TYR A 531 -20.86 -5.31 22.19
CA TYR A 531 -20.45 -6.66 22.55
C TYR A 531 -18.97 -6.90 22.25
N CYS A 532 -18.25 -7.45 23.23
CA CYS A 532 -16.90 -7.98 23.09
C CYS A 532 -16.96 -9.48 22.81
N ARG A 533 -16.58 -9.90 21.59
CA ARG A 533 -16.49 -11.32 21.20
C ARG A 533 -15.43 -12.12 21.97
N VAL A 534 -14.40 -11.46 22.50
CA VAL A 534 -13.26 -12.12 23.18
C VAL A 534 -13.62 -12.49 24.62
N CYS A 535 -14.24 -11.56 25.35
CA CYS A 535 -14.56 -11.73 26.78
C CYS A 535 -16.03 -12.10 27.04
N SER A 536 -16.82 -12.33 26.00
CA SER A 536 -18.29 -12.45 26.06
C SER A 536 -18.96 -11.31 26.85
N TYR A 537 -18.40 -10.10 26.79
CA TYR A 537 -18.78 -8.98 27.66
C TYR A 537 -19.72 -8.00 26.95
N TYR A 538 -20.73 -7.47 27.66
CA TYR A 538 -21.81 -6.66 27.10
C TYR A 538 -21.97 -5.32 27.82
N LEU A 539 -22.08 -4.24 27.03
CA LEU A 539 -22.12 -2.86 27.49
C LEU A 539 -23.21 -2.06 26.76
N CYS A 540 -23.85 -1.11 27.44
CA CYS A 540 -24.69 -0.10 26.80
C CYS A 540 -23.92 1.23 26.67
N SER A 541 -24.35 2.14 25.79
CA SER A 541 -23.69 3.45 25.62
C SER A 541 -23.55 4.26 26.92
N PRO A 542 -24.56 4.32 27.84
CA PRO A 542 -24.38 4.96 29.15
C PRO A 542 -23.28 4.33 30.02
N CYS A 543 -23.08 3.01 29.96
CA CYS A 543 -22.01 2.35 30.69
C CYS A 543 -20.65 2.56 30.02
N ALA A 544 -20.56 2.57 28.69
CA ALA A 544 -19.29 2.78 27.98
C ALA A 544 -18.67 4.14 28.30
N LEU A 545 -19.53 5.16 28.40
CA LEU A 545 -19.14 6.49 28.88
C LEU A 545 -18.66 6.47 30.34
N LYS A 546 -19.33 5.73 31.23
CA LYS A 546 -18.90 5.59 32.64
C LYS A 546 -17.56 4.86 32.80
N SER A 547 -17.33 3.77 32.05
CA SER A 547 -16.06 3.06 32.06
C SER A 547 -14.90 3.95 31.60
N ALA A 548 -15.13 4.81 30.60
CA ALA A 548 -14.14 5.78 30.13
C ALA A 548 -13.81 6.86 31.18
N HIS A 549 -14.72 7.19 32.10
CA HIS A 549 -14.48 8.15 33.17
C HIS A 549 -13.89 7.54 34.47
N ALA A 550 -14.12 6.24 34.73
CA ALA A 550 -13.69 5.59 35.98
C ALA A 550 -12.15 5.50 36.14
N VAL A 551 -11.39 5.61 35.05
CA VAL A 551 -9.91 5.61 35.06
C VAL A 551 -9.34 6.99 35.48
N ALA A 552 -10.17 8.03 35.60
CA ALA A 552 -9.76 9.43 35.82
C ALA A 552 -9.98 9.94 37.26
N ALA A 553 -9.78 9.11 38.29
CA ALA A 553 -9.85 9.50 39.69
C ALA A 553 -8.45 9.54 40.35
N PRO A 554 -7.93 10.71 40.78
CA PRO A 554 -6.58 10.81 41.34
C PRO A 554 -6.53 10.32 42.80
N MET A 555 -5.60 9.41 43.11
CA MET A 555 -5.25 9.06 44.49
C MET A 555 -4.57 10.24 45.19
N GLN A 556 -5.21 10.79 46.23
CA GLN A 556 -4.59 11.81 47.10
C GLN A 556 -3.57 11.20 48.06
N ARG A 557 -2.33 11.68 48.00
CA ARG A 557 -1.22 11.71 48.99
C ARG A 557 -0.03 12.36 48.28
N ALA A 558 0.91 13.08 48.89
CA ALA A 558 0.99 13.89 50.12
C ALA A 558 2.27 14.77 49.96
N ALA A 559 2.42 15.87 50.71
CA ALA A 559 3.40 16.93 50.38
C ALA A 559 4.89 16.62 50.65
N GLY A 560 5.76 17.39 49.97
CA GLY A 560 7.22 17.52 50.21
C GLY A 560 7.97 17.80 48.89
N SER A 561 8.12 19.05 48.41
CA SER A 561 9.08 20.09 48.83
C SER A 561 10.57 19.71 48.68
N GLU A 562 11.25 20.23 47.64
CA GLU A 562 12.28 21.29 47.75
C GLU A 562 12.93 21.59 46.38
N ASP A 563 13.57 22.75 46.27
CA ASP A 563 14.03 23.40 45.03
C ASP A 563 15.40 22.91 44.52
N ALA A 564 15.68 23.10 43.21
CA ALA A 564 16.87 23.83 42.72
C ALA A 564 17.11 23.68 41.19
N GLU A 565 17.10 24.81 40.49
CA GLU A 565 17.88 25.05 39.25
C GLU A 565 19.24 25.73 39.65
N PRO A 566 20.23 26.04 38.76
CA PRO A 566 20.16 26.17 37.30
C PRO A 566 21.39 25.68 36.46
N SER A 567 21.29 25.90 35.14
CA SER A 567 22.32 26.49 34.23
C SER A 567 23.29 25.64 33.40
N GLU A 568 23.64 26.27 32.25
CA GLU A 568 24.70 25.99 31.26
C GLU A 568 24.54 24.73 30.39
N SER A 569 24.63 24.72 29.05
CA SER A 569 24.73 25.64 27.90
C SER A 569 25.63 24.96 26.87
N SER A 570 25.17 24.76 25.64
CA SER A 570 26.05 24.67 24.47
C SER A 570 25.25 24.90 23.20
N GLU A 571 25.71 25.83 22.38
CA GLU A 571 25.09 26.20 21.11
C GLU A 571 25.45 25.18 20.04
N SER A 572 24.49 24.80 19.19
CA SER A 572 24.80 24.26 17.86
C SER A 572 23.84 24.86 16.84
N SER A 573 24.39 25.25 15.70
CA SER A 573 23.72 26.13 14.74
C SER A 573 22.80 25.35 13.80
N GLU A 574 21.49 25.44 14.02
CA GLU A 574 20.49 25.00 13.04
C GLU A 574 20.15 26.14 12.07
N THR A 575 20.20 25.84 10.77
CA THR A 575 19.61 26.69 9.72
C THR A 575 18.14 26.32 9.54
N PRO A 576 17.21 27.29 9.50
CA PRO A 576 15.77 26.97 9.53
C PRO A 576 15.28 26.40 8.21
N GLU A 577 14.78 25.16 8.22
CA GLU A 577 13.77 24.74 7.25
C GLU A 577 12.48 25.52 7.50
N LEU A 578 11.86 26.03 6.45
CA LEU A 578 10.64 26.82 6.54
C LEU A 578 9.47 25.98 7.04
N CYS A 579 9.09 26.18 8.31
CA CYS A 579 7.81 25.76 8.84
C CYS A 579 6.68 26.47 8.09
N ASP A 580 5.94 25.74 7.27
CA ASP A 580 4.66 26.22 6.76
C ASP A 580 3.55 25.89 7.79
N LEU A 581 3.07 26.94 8.45
CA LEU A 581 1.97 26.91 9.41
C LEU A 581 0.74 27.59 8.79
N SER A 582 -0.16 26.79 8.22
CA SER A 582 -1.57 27.14 8.02
C SER A 582 -2.37 25.84 8.20
N GLU A 583 -3.04 25.68 9.35
CA GLU A 583 -4.41 26.12 9.66
C GLU A 583 -5.50 25.23 9.02
N GLN A 584 -6.52 24.94 9.82
CA GLN A 584 -7.48 23.85 9.60
C GLN A 584 -8.58 24.28 8.62
N GLY A 585 -8.45 23.88 7.35
CA GLY A 585 -9.56 23.85 6.41
C GLY A 585 -10.47 22.65 6.65
N ASP A 586 -11.73 22.88 7.03
CA ASP A 586 -12.75 21.84 7.14
C ASP A 586 -13.22 21.39 5.75
N ASP A 587 -12.74 20.24 5.29
CA ASP A 587 -13.05 19.65 3.97
C ASP A 587 -14.46 19.03 3.89
N SER A 588 -15.46 19.74 4.43
CA SER A 588 -16.86 19.34 4.51
C SER A 588 -17.63 19.56 3.20
N VAL A 589 -17.32 18.75 2.19
CA VAL A 589 -18.26 18.30 1.14
C VAL A 589 -19.11 19.41 0.45
N ALA A 590 -18.48 20.29 -0.32
CA ALA A 590 -19.09 20.90 -1.51
C ALA A 590 -18.54 20.13 -2.75
N MET A 591 -19.28 19.61 -3.74
CA MET A 591 -20.45 20.09 -4.49
C MET A 591 -20.14 21.32 -5.34
N LEU A 592 -19.23 21.14 -6.30
CA LEU A 592 -19.17 21.93 -7.51
C LEU A 592 -19.86 21.15 -8.64
N GLN A 593 -20.81 21.79 -9.30
CA GLN A 593 -21.34 21.34 -10.60
C GLN A 593 -20.44 21.86 -11.71
N LEU A 594 -19.97 20.95 -12.56
CA LEU A 594 -19.67 21.18 -13.97
C LEU A 594 -20.38 20.06 -14.73
#